data_AF-Q4BZ38-F1
#
_entry.id   AF-Q4BZ38-F1
#
_cell.length_a   1.000
_cell.length_b   1.000
_cell.length_c   1.000
_cell.angle_alpha   90.00
_cell.angle_beta   90.00
_cell.angle_gamma   90.00
#
_symmetry.space_group_name_H-M   'P 1'
#
loop_
_entity.id
_entity.type
_entity.pdbx_description
1 polymer ?
#
loop_
_entity_poly.entity_id
_entity_poly.type
_entity_poly.pdbx_seq_one_letter_code
_entity_poly.pdbx_strand_id
1 'polypeptide(L)'
;MWLIVIGSRRDELSLVDCYQCYRQRYDMEHLFRFGKQRLLMTSYLTPDVHHEENWFKLTLLSYVNLWAARKLAVVLPRDWEQYLKTNKSIKITPSLVQRDFSRIITTLGTFAKFPKRRGFSSGRIKGYKKAPRTRHDVIKKGSKKSTEKLKAP
;
A
#
# COMPACT_ATOMS: atom_id res chain seq x y z
N MET A 1 -19.82 -6.38 -2.90
CA MET A 1 -19.48 -5.21 -2.04
C MET A 1 -20.56 -4.19 -2.32
N TRP A 2 -21.22 -3.66 -1.28
CA TRP A 2 -22.52 -2.95 -1.38
C TRP A 2 -22.32 -1.48 -1.01
N LEU A 3 -23.00 -0.53 -1.67
CA LEU A 3 -23.05 0.87 -1.25
C LEU A 3 -24.24 1.05 -0.31
N ILE A 4 -24.01 1.66 0.86
CA ILE A 4 -25.08 2.07 1.77
C ILE A 4 -24.94 3.55 2.05
N VAL A 5 -26.05 4.29 1.93
CA VAL A 5 -26.11 5.73 2.22
C VAL A 5 -26.75 5.88 3.59
N ILE A 6 -25.98 6.38 4.56
CA ILE A 6 -26.39 6.50 5.97
C ILE A 6 -26.13 7.93 6.42
N GLY A 7 -27.08 8.52 7.16
CA GLY A 7 -26.95 9.86 7.73
C GLY A 7 -28.29 10.58 7.85
N SER A 8 -28.30 11.66 8.63
CA SER A 8 -29.48 12.55 8.78
C SER A 8 -29.85 13.27 7.49
N ARG A 9 -28.86 13.54 6.63
CA ARG A 9 -29.01 14.25 5.35
C ARG A 9 -29.04 13.32 4.12
N ARG A 10 -29.29 12.03 4.32
CA ARG A 10 -29.27 11.03 3.22
C ARG A 10 -30.28 11.33 2.12
N ASP A 11 -31.40 11.95 2.49
CA ASP A 11 -32.50 12.25 1.57
C ASP A 11 -32.15 13.43 0.63
N GLU A 12 -31.05 14.14 0.89
CA GLU A 12 -30.54 15.21 0.02
C GLU A 12 -29.71 14.68 -1.16
N LEU A 13 -29.28 13.41 -1.12
CA LEU A 13 -28.47 12.80 -2.16
C LEU A 13 -29.36 12.22 -3.25
N SER A 14 -29.08 12.58 -4.51
CA SER A 14 -29.80 11.96 -5.62
C SER A 14 -29.33 10.53 -5.85
N LEU A 15 -30.19 9.72 -6.47
CA LEU A 15 -29.82 8.38 -6.93
C LEU A 15 -28.64 8.41 -7.92
N VAL A 16 -28.53 9.49 -8.71
CA VAL A 16 -27.43 9.69 -9.67
C VAL A 16 -26.11 9.89 -8.94
N ASP A 17 -26.10 10.68 -7.86
CA ASP A 17 -24.90 10.89 -7.04
C ASP A 17 -24.45 9.59 -6.39
N CYS A 18 -25.40 8.83 -5.84
CA CYS A 18 -25.15 7.51 -5.26
C CYS A 18 -24.52 6.56 -6.30
N TYR A 19 -25.06 6.56 -7.53
CA TYR A 19 -24.52 5.78 -8.63
C TYR A 19 -23.09 6.19 -9.00
N GLN A 20 -22.80 7.49 -9.12
CA GLN A 20 -21.45 7.97 -9.44
C GLN A 20 -20.45 7.64 -8.32
N CYS A 21 -20.84 7.81 -7.05
CA CYS A 21 -20.03 7.40 -5.91
C CYS A 21 -19.75 5.88 -5.94
N TYR A 22 -20.74 5.06 -6.29
CA TYR A 22 -20.53 3.62 -6.41
C TYR A 22 -19.51 3.27 -7.51
N ARG A 23 -19.44 4.03 -8.61
CA ARG A 23 -18.45 3.81 -9.67
C ARG A 23 -17.02 4.07 -9.21
N GLN A 24 -16.79 5.04 -8.32
CA GLN A 24 -15.45 5.34 -7.77
C GLN A 24 -14.89 4.18 -6.94
N ARG A 25 -15.72 3.21 -6.54
CA ARG A 25 -15.29 2.01 -5.82
C ARG A 25 -14.22 1.21 -6.57
N TYR A 26 -14.30 1.15 -7.90
CA TYR A 26 -13.33 0.42 -8.72
C TYR A 26 -11.94 1.09 -8.70
N ASP A 27 -11.87 2.41 -8.52
CA ASP A 27 -10.60 3.12 -8.42
C ASP A 27 -9.81 2.70 -7.17
N MET A 28 -10.51 2.40 -6.06
CA MET A 28 -9.88 1.89 -4.84
C MET A 28 -9.24 0.51 -5.04
N GLU A 29 -9.84 -0.37 -5.85
CA GLU A 29 -9.27 -1.70 -6.12
C GLU A 29 -7.91 -1.57 -6.84
N HIS A 30 -7.81 -0.64 -7.79
CA HIS A 30 -6.56 -0.35 -8.47
C HIS A 30 -5.50 0.21 -7.52
N LEU A 31 -5.89 1.11 -6.61
CA LEU A 31 -5.01 1.62 -5.54
C LEU A 31 -4.49 0.48 -4.66
N PHE A 32 -5.37 -0.39 -4.14
CA PHE A 32 -4.95 -1.47 -3.24
C PHE A 32 -4.09 -2.52 -3.95
N ARG A 33 -4.44 -2.87 -5.20
CA ARG A 33 -3.63 -3.79 -6.00
C ARG A 33 -2.23 -3.23 -6.21
N PHE A 34 -2.12 -1.98 -6.64
CA PHE A 34 -0.83 -1.32 -6.84
C PHE A 34 -0.06 -1.19 -5.52
N GLY A 35 -0.71 -0.72 -4.45
CA GLY A 35 -0.11 -0.56 -3.14
C GLY A 35 0.49 -1.85 -2.59
N LYS A 36 -0.26 -2.97 -2.66
CA LYS A 36 0.22 -4.29 -2.22
C LYS A 36 1.37 -4.82 -3.09
N GLN A 37 1.26 -4.70 -4.41
CA GLN A 37 2.23 -5.29 -5.34
C GLN A 37 3.52 -4.48 -5.50
N ARG A 38 3.43 -3.15 -5.40
CA ARG A 38 4.50 -2.22 -5.83
C ARG A 38 4.98 -1.27 -4.73
N LEU A 39 4.16 -1.02 -3.72
CA LEU A 39 4.51 -0.16 -2.58
C LEU A 39 4.68 -0.93 -1.27
N LEU A 40 4.65 -2.28 -1.32
CA LEU A 40 4.89 -3.14 -0.16
C LEU A 40 3.91 -2.86 1.00
N MET A 41 2.71 -2.40 0.68
CA MET A 41 1.70 -1.95 1.66
C MET A 41 1.41 -2.99 2.75
N THR A 42 1.39 -4.27 2.40
CA THR A 42 1.13 -5.39 3.32
C THR A 42 2.36 -6.22 3.65
N SER A 43 3.55 -5.78 3.24
CA SER A 43 4.80 -6.53 3.47
C SER A 43 5.45 -6.22 4.81
N TYR A 44 5.04 -5.12 5.46
CA TYR A 44 5.59 -4.71 6.75
C TYR A 44 4.90 -5.49 7.88
N LEU A 45 5.61 -6.46 8.44
CA LEU A 45 5.12 -7.31 9.53
C LEU A 45 5.71 -6.82 10.86
N THR A 46 4.93 -6.05 11.61
CA THR A 46 5.29 -5.52 12.93
C THR A 46 4.33 -6.06 14.00
N PRO A 47 4.79 -6.36 15.22
CA PRO A 47 3.90 -6.70 16.33
C PRO A 47 3.20 -5.48 16.93
N ASP A 48 3.60 -4.27 16.54
CA ASP A 48 3.05 -3.01 17.03
C ASP A 48 2.15 -2.37 15.99
N VAL A 49 0.87 -2.23 16.33
CA VAL A 49 -0.18 -1.66 15.47
C VAL A 49 0.15 -0.23 15.04
N HIS A 50 0.75 0.58 15.92
CA HIS A 50 1.04 1.97 15.59
C HIS A 50 2.07 2.08 14.46
N HIS A 51 3.07 1.20 14.45
CA HIS A 51 4.04 1.14 13.37
C HIS A 51 3.40 0.66 12.06
N GLU A 52 2.45 -0.27 12.12
CA GLU A 52 1.72 -0.74 10.93
C GLU A 52 0.88 0.38 10.33
N GLU A 53 0.11 1.11 11.14
CA GLU A 53 -0.68 2.26 10.69
C GLU A 53 0.19 3.35 10.05
N ASN A 54 1.35 3.64 10.65
CA ASN A 54 2.30 4.60 10.10
C ASN A 54 2.88 4.12 8.77
N TRP A 55 3.14 2.82 8.61
CA TRP A 55 3.54 2.24 7.32
C TRP A 55 2.48 2.43 6.25
N PHE A 56 1.21 2.16 6.56
CA PHE A 56 0.10 2.42 5.64
C PHE A 56 0.06 3.89 5.20
N LYS A 57 0.18 4.85 6.14
CA LYS A 57 0.24 6.28 5.82
C LYS A 57 1.40 6.61 4.87
N LEU A 58 2.60 6.07 5.11
CA LEU A 58 3.76 6.25 4.24
C LEU A 58 3.55 5.69 2.83
N THR A 59 2.90 4.54 2.70
CA THR A 59 2.58 3.98 1.38
C THR A 59 1.58 4.84 0.61
N LEU A 60 0.58 5.41 1.29
CA LEU A 60 -0.38 6.34 0.68
C LEU A 60 0.30 7.65 0.26
N LEU A 61 1.16 8.22 1.10
CA LEU A 61 1.97 9.39 0.74
C LEU A 61 2.86 9.12 -0.48
N SER A 62 3.46 7.94 -0.55
CA SER A 62 4.24 7.52 -1.71
C SER A 62 3.40 7.46 -2.99
N TYR A 63 2.16 6.96 -2.89
CA TYR A 63 1.22 6.97 -4.03
C TYR A 63 0.86 8.39 -4.47
N VAL A 64 0.60 9.31 -3.52
CA VAL A 64 0.33 10.72 -3.82
C VAL A 64 1.52 11.37 -4.52
N ASN A 65 2.75 11.08 -4.09
CA ASN A 65 3.96 11.56 -4.76
C ASN A 65 4.07 11.06 -6.21
N LEU A 66 3.75 9.79 -6.47
CA LEU A 66 3.69 9.25 -7.84
C LEU A 66 2.59 9.94 -8.65
N TRP A 67 1.41 10.16 -8.07
CA TRP A 67 0.34 10.87 -8.74
C TRP A 67 0.74 12.32 -9.08
N ALA A 68 1.40 13.04 -8.17
CA ALA A 68 1.89 14.39 -8.41
C ALA A 68 2.94 14.42 -9.54
N ALA A 69 3.86 13.45 -9.55
CA ALA A 69 4.91 13.34 -10.56
C ALA A 69 4.43 12.86 -11.94
N ARG A 70 3.18 12.44 -12.09
CA ARG A 70 2.66 11.79 -13.32
C ARG A 70 2.84 12.60 -14.60
N LYS A 71 2.83 13.94 -14.51
CA LYS A 71 2.97 14.84 -15.66
C LYS A 71 4.42 15.05 -16.08
N LEU A 72 5.37 14.75 -15.20
CA LEU A 72 6.81 14.84 -15.45
C LEU A 72 7.38 13.51 -15.95
N ALA A 73 6.63 12.43 -15.79
CA ALA A 73 7.07 11.08 -16.10
C ALA A 73 7.13 10.82 -17.61
N VAL A 74 8.21 10.17 -18.03
CA VAL A 74 8.40 9.66 -19.37
C VAL A 74 8.29 8.13 -19.34
N VAL A 75 7.72 7.55 -20.39
CA VAL A 75 7.65 6.09 -20.52
C VAL A 75 9.06 5.59 -20.86
N LEU A 76 9.65 4.76 -19.97
CA LEU A 76 10.98 4.15 -20.16
C LEU A 76 10.93 2.63 -20.44
N PRO A 77 10.44 2.15 -21.61
CA PRO A 77 10.18 0.73 -21.86
C PRO A 77 11.40 -0.15 -21.58
N ARG A 78 11.15 -1.35 -21.03
CA ARG A 78 12.19 -2.39 -20.96
C ARG A 78 12.48 -2.92 -22.36
N ASP A 79 13.60 -3.61 -22.53
CA ASP A 79 14.04 -4.07 -23.85
C ASP A 79 13.03 -5.01 -24.54
N TRP A 80 12.32 -5.83 -23.75
CA TRP A 80 11.26 -6.71 -24.23
C TRP A 80 9.88 -6.02 -24.39
N GLU A 81 9.72 -4.79 -23.92
CA GLU A 81 8.47 -4.02 -24.03
C GLU A 81 8.43 -3.21 -25.34
N GLN A 82 8.77 -3.84 -26.46
CA GLN A 82 8.90 -3.16 -27.76
C GLN A 82 7.58 -2.52 -28.22
N TYR A 83 6.44 -3.13 -27.89
CA TYR A 83 5.11 -2.59 -28.19
C TYR A 83 4.87 -1.20 -27.58
N LEU A 84 5.54 -0.85 -26.47
CA LEU A 84 5.45 0.48 -25.87
C LEU A 84 6.30 1.53 -26.60
N LYS A 85 7.28 1.13 -27.40
CA LYS A 85 8.10 2.08 -28.18
C LYS A 85 7.32 2.63 -29.37
N THR A 86 6.47 1.81 -29.97
CA THR A 86 5.72 2.14 -31.18
C THR A 86 4.43 2.92 -30.90
N ASN A 87 3.88 2.78 -29.70
CA ASN A 87 2.53 3.27 -29.39
C ASN A 87 2.56 4.71 -28.86
N LYS A 88 2.10 5.68 -29.66
CA LYS A 88 2.13 7.12 -29.30
C LYS A 88 1.08 7.53 -28.26
N SER A 89 0.08 6.68 -27.97
CA SER A 89 -1.07 7.00 -27.11
C SER A 89 -1.02 6.36 -25.72
N ILE A 90 0.17 6.05 -25.20
CA ILE A 90 0.32 5.35 -23.92
C ILE A 90 -0.17 6.21 -22.77
N LYS A 91 -1.19 5.71 -22.06
CA LYS A 91 -1.64 6.29 -20.78
C LYS A 91 -0.60 6.04 -19.70
N ILE A 92 -0.14 7.12 -19.06
CA ILE A 92 0.82 7.04 -17.95
C ILE A 92 0.14 6.39 -16.73
N THR A 93 0.61 5.22 -16.33
CA THR A 93 0.14 4.49 -15.15
C THR A 93 1.07 4.73 -13.95
N PRO A 94 0.59 4.54 -12.70
CA PRO A 94 1.44 4.67 -11.50
C PRO A 94 2.72 3.83 -11.56
N SER A 95 2.66 2.63 -12.17
CA SER A 95 3.83 1.76 -12.36
C SER A 95 4.89 2.39 -13.29
N LEU A 96 4.45 3.07 -14.35
CA LEU A 96 5.35 3.76 -15.28
C LEU A 96 5.97 4.99 -14.61
N VAL A 97 5.20 5.75 -13.84
CA VAL A 97 5.73 6.87 -13.04
C VAL A 97 6.76 6.37 -12.04
N GLN A 98 6.45 5.30 -11.30
CA GLN A 98 7.36 4.72 -10.31
C GLN A 98 8.70 4.30 -10.94
N ARG A 99 8.67 3.81 -12.19
CA ARG A 99 9.89 3.43 -12.93
C ARG A 99 10.77 4.64 -13.25
N ASP A 100 10.16 5.74 -13.67
CA ASP A 100 10.88 6.99 -14.02
C ASP A 100 11.12 7.90 -12.81
N PHE A 101 10.55 7.57 -11.65
CA PHE A 101 10.58 8.41 -10.46
C PHE A 101 12.01 8.77 -10.03
N SER A 102 12.97 7.84 -10.20
CA SER A 102 14.39 8.08 -9.91
C SER A 102 14.97 9.26 -10.71
N ARG A 103 14.61 9.40 -11.98
CA ARG A 103 15.05 10.53 -12.81
C ARG A 103 14.42 11.82 -12.29
N ILE A 104 13.12 11.79 -12.02
CA ILE A 104 12.36 12.95 -11.52
C ILE A 104 12.96 13.47 -10.21
N ILE A 105 13.17 12.62 -9.21
CA ILE A 105 13.74 13.06 -7.93
C ILE A 105 15.19 13.57 -8.07
N THR A 106 15.96 13.03 -9.03
CA THR A 106 17.33 13.49 -9.27
C THR A 106 17.36 14.92 -9.81
N THR A 107 16.36 15.34 -10.59
CA THR A 107 16.27 16.73 -11.08
C THR A 107 16.04 17.77 -9.98
N LEU A 108 15.45 17.35 -8.85
CA LEU A 108 15.28 18.22 -7.67
C LEU A 108 16.61 18.43 -6.93
N GLY A 109 17.63 17.61 -7.23
CA GLY A 109 18.89 17.57 -6.48
C GLY A 109 18.74 16.93 -5.10
N THR A 110 19.80 17.02 -4.30
CA THR A 110 19.81 16.54 -2.92
C THR A 110 19.98 17.70 -1.96
N PHE A 111 18.97 17.94 -1.12
CA PHE A 111 19.12 18.82 0.06
C PHE A 111 19.89 18.13 1.19
N ALA A 112 20.16 16.83 1.07
CA ALA A 112 20.87 16.08 2.10
C ALA A 112 22.34 16.49 2.13
N LYS A 113 22.85 16.73 3.33
CA LYS A 113 24.29 16.88 3.58
C LYS A 113 25.00 15.58 3.21
N PHE A 114 26.27 15.68 2.84
CA PHE A 114 27.10 14.51 2.60
C PHE A 114 27.02 13.53 3.78
N PRO A 115 26.94 12.21 3.52
CA PRO A 115 26.86 11.23 4.58
C PRO A 115 28.07 11.39 5.48
N LYS A 116 27.83 11.53 6.79
CA LYS A 116 28.92 11.47 7.77
C LYS A 116 29.50 10.06 7.71
N ARG A 117 30.84 9.94 7.69
CA ARG A 117 31.53 8.66 7.85
C ARG A 117 31.13 8.08 9.20
N ARG A 118 30.13 7.20 9.20
CA ARG A 118 29.77 6.36 10.34
C ARG A 118 30.82 5.27 10.34
N GLY A 119 31.85 5.40 11.17
CA GLY A 119 32.84 4.33 11.37
C GLY A 119 32.18 3.04 11.85
N PHE A 120 32.98 2.02 12.18
CA PHE A 120 32.44 0.82 12.80
C PHE A 120 31.72 1.20 14.10
N SER A 121 30.42 0.90 14.18
CA SER A 121 29.72 1.01 15.46
C SER A 121 30.41 0.09 16.46
N SER A 122 30.50 0.49 17.72
CA SER A 122 31.05 -0.30 18.83
C SER A 122 30.33 -1.64 19.10
N GLY A 123 29.35 -2.01 18.26
CA GLY A 123 28.54 -3.19 18.41
C GLY A 123 27.58 -3.08 19.60
N ARG A 124 27.04 -4.22 20.02
CA ARG A 124 26.32 -4.30 21.30
C ARG A 124 27.31 -4.15 22.44
N ILE A 125 26.93 -3.36 23.44
CA ILE A 125 27.67 -3.26 24.70
C ILE A 125 27.83 -4.68 25.27
N LYS A 126 29.05 -5.03 25.70
CA LYS A 126 29.32 -6.33 26.33
C LYS A 126 28.39 -6.52 27.52
N GLY A 127 27.64 -7.63 27.55
CA GLY A 127 26.64 -7.91 28.58
C GLY A 127 25.22 -7.42 28.26
N TYR A 128 25.01 -6.66 27.17
CA TYR A 128 23.66 -6.30 26.73
C TYR A 128 22.88 -7.55 26.31
N LYS A 129 21.80 -7.85 27.04
CA LYS A 129 20.82 -8.89 26.73
C LYS A 129 19.48 -8.23 26.45
N LYS A 130 18.90 -8.49 25.27
CA LYS A 130 17.53 -8.05 24.96
C LYS A 130 16.57 -9.04 25.60
N ALA A 131 15.52 -8.55 26.25
CA ALA A 131 14.48 -9.42 26.79
C ALA A 131 13.87 -10.27 25.65
N PRO A 132 13.71 -11.59 25.83
CA PRO A 132 13.02 -12.43 24.88
C PRO A 132 11.56 -11.95 24.76
N ARG A 133 10.99 -12.03 23.56
CA ARG A 133 9.56 -11.70 23.37
C ARG A 133 8.69 -12.69 24.16
N THR A 134 7.58 -12.18 24.70
CA THR A 134 6.52 -13.01 25.30
C THR A 134 6.04 -14.02 24.26
N ARG A 135 6.08 -15.30 24.61
CA ARG A 135 5.45 -16.34 23.80
C ARG A 135 3.98 -16.39 24.17
N HIS A 136 3.11 -16.24 23.18
CA HIS A 136 1.67 -16.44 23.35
C HIS A 136 1.33 -17.87 22.95
N ASP A 137 0.32 -18.46 23.61
CA ASP A 137 -0.14 -19.80 23.28
C ASP A 137 -0.71 -19.87 21.87
N VAL A 138 -0.42 -20.97 21.16
CA VAL A 138 -0.90 -21.20 19.81
C VAL A 138 -2.38 -21.57 19.86
N ILE A 139 -3.26 -20.64 19.51
CA ILE A 139 -4.69 -20.90 19.36
C ILE A 139 -4.89 -21.77 18.11
N LYS A 140 -5.08 -23.08 18.30
CA LYS A 140 -5.49 -24.00 17.22
C LYS A 140 -7.01 -23.99 17.12
N LYS A 141 -7.56 -23.82 15.91
CA LYS A 141 -9.00 -24.03 15.68
C LYS A 141 -9.36 -25.47 16.03
N GLY A 142 -10.27 -25.67 16.99
CA GLY A 142 -10.82 -26.98 17.28
C GLY A 142 -11.63 -27.51 16.10
N SER A 143 -11.59 -28.83 15.86
CA SER A 143 -12.51 -29.48 14.93
C SER A 143 -13.95 -29.23 15.38
N LYS A 144 -14.83 -28.80 14.48
CA LYS A 144 -16.27 -28.71 14.78
C LYS A 144 -16.74 -30.08 15.26
N LYS A 145 -17.19 -30.19 16.51
CA LYS A 145 -18.01 -31.33 16.93
C LYS A 145 -19.29 -31.27 16.11
N SER A 146 -19.62 -32.37 15.43
CA SER A 146 -20.89 -32.54 14.74
C SER A 146 -22.01 -32.41 15.77
N THR A 147 -22.79 -31.34 15.69
CA THR A 147 -24.03 -31.23 16.44
C THR A 147 -24.96 -32.30 15.89
N GLU A 148 -25.17 -33.39 16.62
CA GLU A 148 -26.26 -34.33 16.31
C GLU A 148 -27.56 -33.55 16.36
N LYS A 149 -28.26 -33.50 15.22
CA LYS A 149 -29.58 -32.90 15.14
C LYS A 149 -30.51 -33.74 16.00
N LEU A 150 -30.98 -33.19 17.11
CA LEU A 150 -32.15 -33.73 17.81
C LEU A 150 -33.30 -33.82 16.80
N LYS A 151 -33.73 -35.05 16.49
CA LYS A 151 -34.97 -35.28 15.73
C LYS A 151 -36.12 -34.75 16.59
N ALA A 152 -36.89 -33.83 16.02
CA ALA A 152 -38.15 -33.39 16.61
C ALA A 152 -39.14 -34.59 16.68
N PRO A 153 -39.96 -34.67 17.73
CA PRO A 153 -40.95 -35.74 17.91
C PRO A 153 -42.04 -35.72 16.83
#